data_AF-A0A161MBW1-F1
#
_entry.id   AF-A0A161MBW1-F1
#
_cell.length_a   1.000
_cell.length_b   1.000
_cell.length_c   1.000
_cell.angle_alpha   90.00
_cell.angle_beta   90.00
_cell.angle_gamma   90.00
#
_symmetry.space_group_name_H-M   'P 1'
#
loop_
_entity.id
_entity.type
_entity.pdbx_description
1 polymer ?
#
loop_
_entity_poly.entity_id
_entity_poly.type
_entity_poly.pdbx_seq_one_letter_code
_entity_poly.pdbx_strand_id
1 'polypeptide(L)'
;ISAPLQNQDIIDNMAANMPQPETIVNVMSCLSVIQQAFSGESSEHFTALVYGIIHEFDLDGIQSVVQSKCSICSEVLNTNKCDNIDCNKKGAKVISNYNLRISLMDHTAKLINCRVPANVANSILGLEANDFIQLSEAQIVELKWKFLLKKTSARLVVMPS
;
A
#
# COMPACT_ATOMS: atom_id res chain seq x y z
N ILE A 1 19.02 -12.34 6.91
CA ILE A 1 19.39 -10.92 6.81
C ILE A 1 18.07 -10.16 6.68
N SER A 2 17.58 -9.52 7.75
CA SER A 2 16.33 -8.76 7.66
C SER A 2 16.62 -7.44 6.97
N ALA A 3 15.75 -7.06 6.03
CA ALA A 3 15.82 -5.74 5.40
C ALA A 3 15.82 -4.64 6.49
N PRO A 4 16.64 -3.59 6.34
CA PRO A 4 16.59 -2.46 7.26
C PRO A 4 15.18 -1.87 7.20
N LEU A 5 14.59 -1.62 8.38
CA LEU A 5 13.31 -0.94 8.52
C LEU A 5 13.47 0.47 7.94
N GLN A 6 13.22 0.64 6.65
CA GLN A 6 12.98 1.98 6.11
C GLN A 6 11.77 2.53 6.86
N ASN A 7 11.94 3.66 7.54
CA ASN A 7 10.89 4.27 8.35
C ASN A 7 9.62 4.40 7.49
N GLN A 8 8.53 3.85 8.01
CA GLN A 8 7.20 3.92 7.40
C GLN A 8 6.85 5.37 6.99
N ASP A 9 7.38 6.35 7.71
CA ASP A 9 7.26 7.79 7.46
C ASP A 9 7.90 8.24 6.13
N ILE A 10 9.01 7.65 5.71
CA ILE A 10 9.64 7.95 4.40
C ILE A 10 8.71 7.46 3.28
N ILE A 11 8.21 6.24 3.43
CA ILE A 11 7.30 5.62 2.45
C ILE A 11 5.97 6.38 2.41
N ASP A 12 5.41 6.78 3.55
CA ASP A 12 4.16 7.53 3.64
C ASP A 12 4.32 8.98 3.15
N ASN A 13 5.46 9.64 3.40
CA ASN A 13 5.78 10.97 2.86
C ASN A 13 5.98 10.92 1.32
N MET A 14 6.61 9.87 0.80
CA MET A 14 6.70 9.67 -0.65
C MET A 14 5.35 9.30 -1.27
N ALA A 15 4.49 8.55 -0.57
CA ALA A 15 3.11 8.33 -1.01
C ALA A 15 2.31 9.64 -1.05
N ALA A 16 2.59 10.59 -0.13
CA ALA A 16 2.01 11.92 -0.15
C ALA A 16 2.56 12.82 -1.27
N ASN A 17 3.83 12.61 -1.66
CA ASN A 17 4.49 13.30 -2.78
C ASN A 17 4.53 12.48 -4.06
N MET A 18 3.66 11.47 -4.19
CA MET A 18 3.61 10.60 -5.35
C MET A 18 3.30 11.46 -6.58
N PRO A 19 4.04 11.31 -7.70
CA PRO A 19 3.68 12.00 -8.92
C PRO A 19 2.24 11.65 -9.29
N GLN A 20 1.52 12.62 -9.88
CA GLN A 20 0.13 12.43 -10.29
C GLN A 20 0.02 11.13 -11.10
N PRO A 21 -0.83 10.16 -10.69
CA PRO A 21 -0.83 8.83 -11.29
C PRO A 21 -0.92 8.88 -12.83
N GLU A 22 -1.70 9.81 -13.38
CA GLU A 22 -1.88 9.97 -14.83
C GLU A 22 -0.59 10.28 -15.58
N THR A 23 0.42 10.84 -14.90
CA THR A 23 1.74 11.16 -15.47
C THR A 23 2.69 9.97 -15.54
N ILE A 24 2.41 8.88 -14.81
CA ILE A 24 3.21 7.65 -14.84
C ILE A 24 2.84 6.85 -16.09
N VAL A 25 3.64 7.02 -17.14
CA VAL A 25 3.43 6.39 -18.46
C VAL A 25 4.53 5.42 -18.88
N ASN A 26 5.60 5.28 -18.08
CA ASN A 26 6.73 4.41 -18.38
C ASN A 26 6.34 2.93 -18.25
N VAL A 27 6.00 2.28 -19.37
CA VAL A 27 5.52 0.89 -19.37
C VAL A 27 6.68 -0.07 -19.12
N MET A 28 6.54 -0.94 -18.11
CA MET A 28 7.53 -1.95 -17.76
C MET A 28 6.88 -3.30 -17.48
N SER A 29 7.61 -4.39 -17.74
CA SER A 29 7.24 -5.72 -17.25
C SER A 29 7.58 -5.85 -15.76
N CYS A 30 6.92 -6.77 -15.05
CA CYS A 30 7.26 -7.09 -13.67
C CYS A 30 8.74 -7.46 -13.53
N LEU A 31 9.29 -8.23 -14.48
CA LEU A 31 10.70 -8.62 -14.45
C LEU A 31 11.62 -7.41 -14.61
N SER A 32 11.31 -6.49 -15.52
CA SER A 32 12.10 -5.27 -15.72
C SER A 32 12.09 -4.37 -14.48
N VAL A 33 10.95 -4.26 -13.79
CA VAL A 33 10.85 -3.53 -12.52
C VAL A 33 11.78 -4.13 -11.47
N ILE A 34 11.77 -5.47 -11.32
CA ILE A 34 12.67 -6.18 -10.39
C ILE A 34 14.13 -5.92 -10.77
N GLN A 35 14.49 -6.15 -12.03
CA GLN A 35 15.87 -5.98 -12.51
C GLN A 35 16.39 -4.56 -12.26
N GLN A 36 15.58 -3.54 -12.55
CA GLN A 36 15.98 -2.15 -12.32
C GLN A 36 16.10 -1.84 -10.82
N ALA A 37 15.14 -2.30 -10.00
CA ALA A 37 15.16 -2.08 -8.55
C ALA A 37 16.38 -2.74 -7.85
N PHE A 38 16.94 -3.79 -8.44
CA PHE A 38 18.10 -4.52 -7.91
C PHE A 38 19.39 -4.35 -8.75
N SER A 39 19.38 -3.44 -9.73
CA SER A 39 20.54 -3.22 -10.62
C SER A 39 21.74 -2.60 -9.90
N GLY A 40 21.50 -1.84 -8.82
CA GLY A 40 22.53 -1.07 -8.12
C GLY A 40 23.05 0.15 -8.89
N GLU A 41 22.46 0.46 -10.06
CA GLU A 41 22.92 1.53 -10.95
C GLU A 41 22.43 2.92 -10.52
N SER A 42 21.32 3.01 -9.78
CA SER A 42 20.76 4.26 -9.29
C SER A 42 20.18 4.12 -7.88
N SER A 43 20.51 5.05 -6.98
CA SER A 43 19.84 5.20 -5.68
C SER A 43 18.55 6.01 -5.76
N GLU A 44 18.21 6.55 -6.94
CA GLU A 44 17.01 7.33 -7.17
C GLU A 44 15.79 6.42 -7.38
N HIS A 45 14.66 6.83 -6.80
CA HIS A 45 13.38 6.16 -7.04
C HIS A 45 12.97 6.34 -8.51
N PHE A 46 12.20 5.39 -9.04
CA PHE A 46 11.67 5.47 -10.39
C PHE A 46 10.18 5.12 -10.45
N THR A 47 9.54 5.47 -11.56
CA THR A 47 8.13 5.18 -11.79
C THR A 47 7.93 4.14 -12.87
N ALA A 48 6.94 3.27 -12.70
CA ALA A 48 6.59 2.24 -13.67
C ALA A 48 5.07 2.09 -13.82
N LEU A 49 4.63 1.83 -15.05
CA LEU A 49 3.27 1.41 -15.38
C LEU A 49 3.32 -0.07 -15.77
N VAL A 50 2.70 -0.92 -14.96
CA VAL A 50 2.67 -2.37 -15.16
C VAL A 50 1.27 -2.82 -15.54
N TYR A 51 1.17 -3.63 -16.59
CA TYR A 51 -0.08 -4.31 -16.97
C TYR A 51 0.00 -5.77 -16.54
N GLY A 52 -0.96 -6.19 -15.72
CA GLY A 52 -0.95 -7.52 -15.17
C GLY A 52 -2.25 -7.87 -14.48
N ILE A 53 -2.17 -8.75 -13.51
CA ILE A 53 -3.27 -9.13 -12.62
C ILE A 53 -2.89 -8.92 -11.17
N ILE A 54 -3.88 -8.71 -10.32
CA ILE A 54 -3.70 -8.85 -8.87
C ILE A 54 -3.70 -10.35 -8.57
N HIS A 55 -2.51 -10.91 -8.31
CA HIS A 55 -2.29 -12.34 -8.05
C HIS A 55 -2.57 -12.72 -6.60
N GLU A 56 -2.20 -11.87 -5.64
CA GLU A 56 -2.54 -12.03 -4.23
C GLU A 56 -3.19 -10.76 -3.72
N PHE A 57 -4.30 -10.94 -3.02
CA PHE A 57 -5.05 -9.87 -2.38
C PHE A 57 -5.68 -10.40 -1.12
N ASP A 58 -5.04 -10.10 0.01
CA ASP A 58 -5.47 -10.60 1.31
C ASP A 58 -6.37 -9.55 1.99
N LEU A 59 -7.69 -9.74 1.85
CA LEU A 59 -8.69 -8.93 2.56
C LEU A 59 -9.35 -9.69 3.71
N ASP A 60 -9.39 -11.01 3.60
CA ASP A 60 -10.12 -11.99 4.41
C ASP A 60 -9.19 -12.89 5.25
N GLY A 61 -7.87 -12.68 5.18
CA GLY A 61 -6.90 -13.50 5.89
C GLY A 61 -6.54 -12.99 7.28
N ILE A 62 -5.37 -13.45 7.74
CA ILE A 62 -4.92 -13.27 9.12
C ILE A 62 -4.32 -11.88 9.33
N GLN A 63 -3.81 -11.24 8.27
CA GLN A 63 -3.19 -9.93 8.37
C GLN A 63 -4.26 -8.84 8.47
N SER A 64 -4.09 -7.92 9.43
CA SER A 64 -5.01 -6.80 9.59
C SER A 64 -4.90 -5.84 8.40
N VAL A 65 -5.97 -5.78 7.60
CA VAL A 65 -6.11 -4.87 6.44
C VAL A 65 -6.24 -3.42 6.90
N VAL A 66 -6.73 -3.20 8.12
CA VAL A 66 -6.90 -1.90 8.75
C VAL A 66 -6.00 -1.80 9.97
N GLN A 67 -5.35 -0.65 10.15
CA GLN A 67 -4.52 -0.34 11.30
C GLN A 67 -4.95 0.98 11.93
N SER A 68 -4.73 1.10 13.23
CA SER A 68 -4.94 2.34 13.97
C SER A 68 -3.76 3.28 13.78
N LYS A 69 -4.01 4.56 13.55
CA LYS A 69 -2.99 5.61 13.46
C LYS A 69 -3.33 6.82 14.31
N CYS A 70 -2.33 7.56 14.74
CA CYS A 70 -2.50 8.87 15.35
C CYS A 70 -2.89 9.90 14.28
N SER A 71 -3.94 10.69 14.52
CA SER A 71 -4.39 11.73 13.59
C SER A 71 -3.43 12.91 13.42
N ILE A 72 -2.36 12.99 14.23
CA ILE A 72 -1.40 14.10 14.22
C ILE A 72 -0.03 13.62 13.69
N CYS A 73 0.61 12.67 14.36
CA CYS A 73 1.92 12.18 13.92
C CYS A 73 1.86 11.06 12.87
N SER A 74 0.67 10.54 12.54
CA SER A 74 0.47 9.42 11.60
C SER A 74 1.14 8.09 11.99
N GLU A 75 1.67 8.02 13.21
CA GLU A 75 2.27 6.81 13.78
C GLU A 75 1.22 5.71 13.93
N VAL A 76 1.61 4.47 13.62
CA VAL A 76 0.76 3.28 13.78
C VAL A 76 0.68 2.92 15.26
N LEU A 77 -0.54 2.78 15.75
CA LEU A 77 -0.83 2.55 17.16
C LEU A 77 -1.26 1.10 17.39
N ASN A 78 -0.61 0.44 18.35
CA ASN A 78 -1.06 -0.86 18.87
C ASN A 78 -2.06 -0.72 20.03
N THR A 79 -2.28 0.52 20.50
CA THR A 79 -3.19 0.84 21.59
C THR A 79 -4.20 1.91 21.14
N ASN A 80 -5.17 2.21 22.00
CA ASN A 80 -6.18 3.22 21.73
C ASN A 80 -5.70 4.67 22.01
N LYS A 81 -4.39 4.92 22.16
CA LYS A 81 -3.81 6.24 22.41
C LYS A 81 -2.45 6.38 21.74
N CYS A 82 -2.07 7.63 21.45
CA CYS A 82 -0.73 7.95 20.98
C CYS A 82 0.19 8.14 22.19
N ASP A 83 1.41 7.59 22.15
CA ASP A 83 2.38 7.75 23.26
C ASP A 83 3.09 9.10 23.20
N ASN A 84 3.00 9.81 22.08
CA ASN A 84 3.56 11.15 21.94
C ASN A 84 2.77 12.18 22.76
N ILE A 85 3.43 12.75 23.79
CA ILE A 85 2.87 13.74 24.71
C ILE A 85 2.33 14.97 23.98
N ASP A 86 3.02 15.44 22.94
CA ASP A 86 2.57 16.61 22.18
C ASP A 86 1.31 16.33 21.37
N CYS A 87 1.17 15.10 20.86
CA CYS A 87 -0.06 14.66 20.20
C CYS A 87 -1.22 14.60 21.20
N ASN A 88 -0.99 14.05 22.40
CA ASN A 88 -2.00 14.00 23.46
C ASN A 88 -2.46 15.39 23.91
N LYS A 89 -1.52 16.33 24.12
CA LYS A 89 -1.84 17.72 24.47
C LYS A 89 -2.67 18.43 23.40
N LYS A 90 -2.44 18.11 22.13
CA LYS A 90 -3.19 18.65 20.98
C LYS A 90 -4.50 17.90 20.72
N GLY A 91 -4.88 16.93 21.55
CA GLY A 91 -6.11 16.18 21.39
C GLY A 91 -6.11 15.22 20.21
N ALA A 92 -4.97 14.55 19.95
CA ALA A 92 -4.87 13.53 18.92
C ALA A 92 -5.96 12.48 19.04
N LYS A 93 -6.54 12.10 17.91
CA LYS A 93 -7.52 11.03 17.79
C LYS A 93 -6.86 9.79 17.20
N VAL A 94 -7.40 8.63 17.54
CA VAL A 94 -7.08 7.39 16.83
C VAL A 94 -7.97 7.32 15.60
N ILE A 95 -7.36 7.12 14.44
CA ILE A 95 -8.03 6.97 13.15
C ILE A 95 -7.72 5.59 12.57
N SER A 96 -8.72 4.96 11.96
CA SER A 96 -8.52 3.74 11.18
C SER A 96 -7.93 4.09 9.82
N ASN A 97 -6.97 3.30 9.37
CA ASN A 97 -6.30 3.52 8.10
C ASN A 97 -5.99 2.19 7.42
N TYR A 98 -6.10 2.12 6.09
CA TYR A 98 -5.72 0.90 5.38
C TYR A 98 -4.22 0.62 5.46
N ASN A 99 -3.88 -0.64 5.65
CA ASN A 99 -2.54 -1.21 5.54
C ASN A 99 -2.51 -2.29 4.45
N LEU A 100 -3.01 -1.92 3.28
CA LEU A 100 -3.27 -2.88 2.23
C LEU A 100 -2.01 -3.21 1.42
N ARG A 101 -1.83 -4.50 1.13
CA ARG A 101 -0.76 -5.00 0.25
C ARG A 101 -1.32 -5.96 -0.78
N ILE A 102 -0.76 -5.89 -1.98
CA ILE A 102 -1.12 -6.75 -3.10
C ILE A 102 0.13 -7.36 -3.71
N SER A 103 -0.03 -8.50 -4.38
CA SER A 103 1.00 -9.00 -5.30
C SER A 103 0.48 -8.88 -6.73
N LEU A 104 1.27 -8.26 -7.60
CA LEU A 104 0.99 -8.13 -9.03
C LEU A 104 1.73 -9.23 -9.79
N MET A 105 1.14 -9.68 -10.90
CA MET A 105 1.76 -10.66 -11.78
C MET A 105 1.50 -10.28 -13.23
N ASP A 106 2.55 -10.40 -14.05
CA ASP A 106 2.41 -10.52 -15.49
C ASP A 106 3.06 -11.84 -15.96
N HIS A 107 3.20 -12.02 -17.28
CA HIS A 107 3.81 -13.22 -17.85
C HIS A 107 5.34 -13.31 -17.62
N THR A 108 5.97 -12.27 -17.11
CA THR A 108 7.43 -12.18 -16.93
C THR A 108 7.86 -12.46 -15.50
N ALA A 109 7.11 -11.97 -14.50
CA ALA A 109 7.40 -12.16 -13.08
C ALA A 109 6.22 -11.76 -12.17
N LYS A 110 6.43 -11.90 -10.86
CA LYS A 110 5.54 -11.39 -9.81
C LYS A 110 6.21 -10.26 -9.03
N LEU A 111 5.52 -9.15 -8.84
CA LEU A 111 5.87 -8.13 -7.86
C LEU A 111 5.10 -8.44 -6.57
N ILE A 112 5.82 -8.80 -5.51
CA ILE A 112 5.22 -9.23 -4.26
C ILE A 112 5.14 -8.09 -3.24
N ASN A 113 4.13 -8.14 -2.37
CA ASN A 113 4.02 -7.25 -1.20
C ASN A 113 4.02 -5.74 -1.56
N CYS A 114 3.44 -5.39 -2.71
CA CYS A 114 3.29 -4.00 -3.15
C CYS A 114 2.33 -3.27 -2.21
N ARG A 115 2.79 -2.18 -1.59
CA ARG A 115 1.98 -1.34 -0.71
C ARG A 115 0.97 -0.54 -1.53
N VAL A 116 -0.29 -0.57 -1.10
CA VAL A 116 -1.33 0.31 -1.63
C VAL A 116 -1.52 1.45 -0.61
N PRO A 117 -1.22 2.71 -0.98
CA PRO A 117 -1.47 3.86 -0.11
C PRO A 117 -2.94 3.92 0.32
N ALA A 118 -3.22 4.36 1.56
CA ALA A 118 -4.55 4.25 2.12
C ALA A 118 -5.61 5.08 1.36
N ASN A 119 -5.24 6.26 0.85
CA ASN A 119 -6.08 7.05 -0.03
C ASN A 119 -6.43 6.31 -1.33
N VAL A 120 -5.47 5.57 -1.91
CA VAL A 120 -5.69 4.73 -3.08
C VAL A 120 -6.57 3.53 -2.72
N ALA A 121 -6.36 2.91 -1.56
CA ALA A 121 -7.18 1.80 -1.07
C ALA A 121 -8.65 2.22 -0.87
N ASN A 122 -8.90 3.37 -0.22
CA ASN A 122 -10.25 3.95 -0.09
C ASN A 122 -10.91 4.10 -1.47
N SER A 123 -10.18 4.64 -2.45
CA SER A 123 -10.69 4.84 -3.81
C SER A 123 -10.95 3.52 -4.57
N ILE A 124 -10.08 2.51 -4.43
CA ILE A 124 -10.23 1.22 -5.11
C ILE A 124 -11.40 0.45 -4.51
N LEU A 125 -11.48 0.39 -3.18
CA LEU A 125 -12.52 -0.35 -2.47
C LEU A 125 -13.87 0.39 -2.50
N GLY A 126 -13.85 1.71 -2.58
CA GLY A 126 -15.05 2.56 -2.61
C GLY A 126 -15.68 2.73 -1.22
N LEU A 127 -14.91 2.52 -0.15
CA LEU A 127 -15.34 2.69 1.23
C LEU A 127 -14.17 3.07 2.13
N GLU A 128 -14.46 3.74 3.24
CA GLU A 128 -13.45 4.17 4.21
C GLU A 128 -13.04 3.01 5.13
N ALA A 129 -11.82 3.08 5.69
CA ALA A 129 -11.32 2.05 6.60
C ALA A 129 -12.24 1.79 7.82
N ASN A 130 -12.95 2.82 8.31
CA ASN A 130 -13.93 2.68 9.40
C ASN A 130 -15.18 1.88 8.99
N ASP A 131 -15.57 1.93 7.71
CA ASP A 131 -16.71 1.18 7.19
C ASP A 131 -16.30 -0.26 6.89
N PHE A 132 -15.05 -0.46 6.45
CA PHE A 132 -14.51 -1.79 6.16
C PHE A 132 -14.55 -2.72 7.36
N ILE A 133 -14.20 -2.22 8.55
CA ILE A 133 -14.21 -3.03 9.78
C ILE A 133 -15.61 -3.45 10.22
N GLN A 134 -16.67 -2.85 9.64
CA GLN A 134 -18.06 -3.22 9.90
C GLN A 134 -18.60 -4.26 8.89
N LEU A 135 -17.81 -4.63 7.87
CA LEU A 135 -18.22 -5.63 6.90
C LEU A 135 -18.24 -7.02 7.52
N SER A 136 -19.23 -7.82 7.13
CA SER A 136 -19.24 -9.25 7.40
C SER A 136 -18.17 -9.99 6.58
N GLU A 137 -17.76 -11.16 7.05
CA GLU A 137 -16.80 -12.02 6.35
C GLU A 137 -17.22 -12.30 4.90
N ALA A 138 -18.51 -12.56 4.66
CA ALA A 138 -19.05 -12.78 3.32
C ALA A 138 -18.86 -11.55 2.39
N GLN A 139 -19.07 -10.34 2.91
CA GLN A 139 -18.86 -9.11 2.15
C GLN A 139 -17.38 -8.85 1.85
N ILE A 140 -16.49 -9.17 2.79
CA ILE A 140 -15.04 -9.08 2.59
C ILE A 140 -14.58 -10.04 1.49
N VAL A 141 -15.06 -11.29 1.54
CA VAL A 141 -14.77 -12.31 0.52
C VAL A 141 -15.28 -11.86 -0.86
N GLU A 142 -16.51 -11.36 -0.95
CA GLU A 142 -17.06 -10.82 -2.21
C GLU A 142 -16.19 -9.68 -2.75
N LEU A 143 -15.78 -8.76 -1.88
CA LEU A 143 -14.91 -7.64 -2.24
C LEU A 143 -13.54 -8.11 -2.74
N LYS A 144 -12.94 -9.13 -2.12
CA LYS A 144 -11.68 -9.73 -2.59
C LYS A 144 -11.80 -10.27 -4.01
N TRP A 145 -12.84 -11.08 -4.26
CA TRP A 145 -13.04 -11.71 -5.57
C TRP A 145 -13.42 -10.72 -6.68
N LYS A 146 -13.91 -9.52 -6.32
CA LYS A 146 -14.12 -8.42 -7.27
C LYS A 146 -12.82 -8.00 -7.97
N PHE A 147 -11.68 -8.07 -7.29
CA PHE A 147 -10.38 -7.58 -7.79
C PHE A 147 -9.37 -8.68 -8.09
N LEU A 148 -9.39 -9.77 -7.34
CA LEU A 148 -8.42 -10.86 -7.48
C LEU A 148 -8.49 -11.48 -8.88
N LEU A 149 -7.32 -11.72 -9.48
CA LEU A 149 -7.12 -12.24 -10.84
C LEU A 149 -7.76 -11.40 -11.98
N LYS A 150 -8.16 -10.15 -11.71
CA LYS A 150 -8.63 -9.23 -12.76
C LYS A 150 -7.45 -8.52 -13.41
N LYS A 151 -7.56 -8.27 -14.71
CA LYS A 151 -6.61 -7.44 -15.46
C LYS A 151 -6.61 -6.03 -14.87
N THR A 152 -5.42 -5.50 -14.61
CA THR A 152 -5.21 -4.19 -14.01
C THR A 152 -4.04 -3.47 -14.64
N SER A 153 -4.08 -2.13 -14.57
CA SER A 153 -2.96 -1.26 -14.85
C SER A 153 -2.50 -0.64 -13.53
N ALA A 154 -1.36 -1.08 -13.03
CA ALA A 154 -0.79 -0.60 -11.78
C ALA A 154 0.28 0.46 -12.05
N ARG A 155 0.16 1.60 -11.38
CA ARG A 155 1.16 2.67 -11.42
C ARG A 155 1.96 2.62 -10.14
N LEU A 156 3.27 2.49 -10.29
CA LEU A 156 4.19 2.18 -9.22
C LEU A 156 5.20 3.31 -9.07
N VAL A 157 5.50 3.64 -7.82
CA VAL A 157 6.75 4.29 -7.43
C VAL A 157 7.59 3.22 -6.76
N VAL A 158 8.82 3.05 -7.24
CA VAL A 158 9.73 1.98 -6.84
C VAL A 158 10.96 2.59 -6.21
N MET A 159 11.31 2.12 -5.02
CA MET A 159 12.57 2.46 -4.35
C MET A 159 13.57 1.32 -4.58
N PRO A 160 14.69 1.58 -5.27
CA PRO A 160 15.76 0.59 -5.40
C PRO A 160 16.31 0.15 -4.04
N SER A 161 16.79 -1.09 -3.97
CA SER A 161 17.43 -1.66 -2.78
C SER A 161 18.93 -1.39 -2.73
#